data_AF-A0AAV3JA87-F1
#
_entry.id   AF-A0AAV3JA87-F1
#
_cell.length_a   1.000
_cell.length_b   1.000
_cell.length_c   1.000
_cell.angle_alpha   90.00
_cell.angle_beta   90.00
_cell.angle_gamma   90.00
#
_symmetry.space_group_name_H-M   'P 1'
#
loop_
_entity.id
_entity.type
_entity.pdbx_description
1 polymer ?
#
loop_
_entity_poly.entity_id
_entity_poly.type
_entity_poly.pdbx_seq_one_letter_code
_entity_poly.pdbx_strand_id
1 'polypeptide(L)'
;MFYQQQNDNTGKPVEMSLGWHIRSLNGNRYYFKEGGGAGFHSEMRIYPELRIATVAISNDTEFNARDFLNETDPEFFSSETPR
;
A
#
# COMPACT_ATOMS: atom_id res chain seq x y z
N MET A 1 11.09 5.71 10.89
CA MET A 1 10.61 7.05 10.48
C MET A 1 9.54 6.94 9.38
N PHE A 2 9.85 6.42 8.18
CA PHE A 2 8.87 6.37 7.07
C PHE A 2 7.64 5.47 7.27
N TYR A 3 7.76 4.42 8.09
CA TYR A 3 6.66 3.50 8.42
C TYR A 3 6.03 3.78 9.78
N GLN A 4 6.36 4.91 10.42
CA GLN A 4 5.81 5.24 11.73
C GLN A 4 4.44 5.89 11.57
N GLN A 5 3.42 5.26 12.16
CA GLN A 5 2.09 5.82 12.26
C GLN A 5 2.15 7.18 12.98
N GLN A 6 1.51 8.19 12.40
CA GLN A 6 1.42 9.53 12.99
C GLN A 6 0.25 9.62 13.98
N ASN A 7 0.34 10.60 14.87
CA ASN A 7 -0.75 10.96 15.78
C ASN A 7 -1.31 12.34 15.42
N ASP A 8 -2.59 12.56 15.73
CA ASP A 8 -3.20 13.88 15.67
C ASP A 8 -2.78 14.77 16.85
N ASN A 9 -3.28 16.01 16.88
CA ASN A 9 -2.98 16.98 17.95
C ASN A 9 -3.48 16.56 19.35
N THR A 10 -4.29 15.50 19.44
CA THR A 10 -4.78 14.91 20.69
C THR A 10 -4.04 13.62 21.08
N GLY A 11 -3.03 13.23 20.30
CA GLY A 11 -2.27 11.99 20.51
C GLY A 11 -2.94 10.74 19.97
N LYS A 12 -4.05 10.85 19.23
CA LYS A 12 -4.74 9.69 18.65
C LYS A 12 -4.06 9.26 17.34
N PRO A 13 -3.94 7.95 17.08
CA PRO A 13 -3.33 7.45 15.86
C PRO A 13 -4.16 7.83 14.62
N VAL A 14 -3.48 8.29 13.58
CA VAL A 14 -4.02 8.51 12.23
C VAL A 14 -3.54 7.35 11.37
N GLU A 15 -4.37 6.80 10.48
CA GLU A 15 -3.99 5.68 9.59
C GLU A 15 -3.05 6.10 8.44
N MET A 16 -2.03 6.89 8.77
CA MET A 16 -1.04 7.41 7.83
C MET A 16 0.35 7.52 8.48
N SER A 17 1.38 7.48 7.65
CA SER A 17 2.72 7.97 7.96
C SER A 17 3.00 9.26 7.16
N LEU A 18 4.28 9.63 6.98
CA LEU A 18 4.70 10.78 6.18
C LEU A 18 4.38 10.58 4.68
N GLY A 19 3.15 10.85 4.29
CA GLY A 19 2.68 10.79 2.89
C GLY A 19 2.16 9.43 2.44
N TRP A 20 2.05 8.45 3.34
CA TRP A 20 1.51 7.12 3.04
C TRP A 20 0.29 6.82 3.90
N HIS A 21 -0.71 6.17 3.33
CA HIS A 21 -1.80 5.57 4.08
C HIS A 21 -1.40 4.19 4.59
N ILE A 22 -1.99 3.75 5.70
CA ILE A 22 -1.72 2.45 6.32
C ILE A 22 -2.97 1.58 6.20
N ARG A 23 -2.81 0.36 5.69
CA ARG A 23 -3.87 -0.67 5.61
C ARG A 23 -3.30 -2.05 5.89
N SER A 24 -4.16 -3.07 5.90
CA SER A 24 -3.76 -4.47 5.93
C SER A 24 -4.49 -5.28 4.86
N LEU A 25 -3.81 -6.29 4.32
CA LEU A 25 -4.36 -7.28 3.40
C LEU A 25 -3.89 -8.66 3.88
N ASN A 26 -4.84 -9.57 4.13
CA ASN A 26 -4.57 -10.90 4.70
C ASN A 26 -3.69 -10.88 5.96
N GLY A 27 -3.89 -9.88 6.83
CA GLY A 27 -3.11 -9.69 8.05
C GLY A 27 -1.74 -9.02 7.86
N ASN A 28 -1.27 -8.83 6.62
CA ASN A 28 -0.04 -8.13 6.33
C ASN A 28 -0.28 -6.62 6.24
N ARG A 29 0.38 -5.84 7.09
CA ARG A 29 0.34 -4.38 7.03
C ARG A 29 1.06 -3.90 5.79
N TYR A 30 0.49 -2.90 5.13
CA TYR A 30 1.12 -2.22 4.02
C TYR A 30 0.90 -0.71 4.07
N TYR A 31 1.83 0.00 3.44
CA TYR A 31 1.83 1.44 3.27
C TYR A 31 1.55 1.71 1.81
N PHE A 32 0.55 2.53 1.51
CA PHE A 32 0.16 2.78 0.12
C PHE A 32 -0.09 4.25 -0.19
N LYS A 33 0.07 4.57 -1.46
CA LYS A 33 -0.33 5.85 -2.02
C LYS A 33 -0.96 5.64 -3.38
N GLU A 34 -2.18 6.14 -3.51
CA GLU A 34 -2.91 6.21 -4.76
C GLU A 34 -2.48 7.45 -5.57
N GLY A 35 -2.47 7.30 -6.89
CA GLY A 35 -2.27 8.36 -7.86
C GLY A 35 -3.38 8.32 -8.91
N GLY A 36 -3.83 9.49 -9.33
CA GLY A 36 -4.86 9.61 -10.37
C GLY A 36 -4.81 10.97 -11.02
N GLY A 37 -5.14 11.02 -12.32
CA GLY A 37 -5.21 12.27 -13.09
C GLY A 37 -4.72 12.10 -14.52
N ALA A 38 -5.12 13.04 -15.39
CA ALA A 38 -4.70 13.11 -16.79
C ALA A 38 -4.88 11.80 -17.60
N GLY A 39 -5.92 11.01 -17.30
CA GLY A 39 -6.19 9.74 -17.97
C GLY A 39 -5.53 8.52 -17.32
N PHE A 40 -4.84 8.67 -16.19
CA PHE A 40 -4.16 7.57 -15.49
C PHE A 40 -4.77 7.30 -14.12
N HIS A 41 -4.64 6.04 -13.70
CA HIS A 41 -4.90 5.59 -12.34
C HIS A 41 -3.77 4.66 -11.86
N SER A 42 -3.32 4.82 -10.62
CA SER A 42 -2.20 4.07 -10.06
C SER A 42 -2.27 3.88 -8.56
N GLU A 43 -1.60 2.85 -8.08
CA GLU A 43 -1.38 2.62 -6.66
C GLU A 43 0.00 1.97 -6.45
N MET A 44 0.74 2.47 -5.47
CA MET A 44 1.97 1.84 -4.97
C MET A 44 1.71 1.33 -3.55
N ARG A 45 2.17 0.11 -3.25
CA ARG A 45 2.13 -0.53 -1.92
C ARG A 45 3.51 -1.00 -1.50
N ILE A 46 3.79 -0.89 -0.20
CA ILE A 46 5.00 -1.41 0.44
C ILE A 46 4.58 -2.28 1.61
N TYR A 47 5.06 -3.53 1.63
CA TYR A 47 4.89 -4.51 2.72
C TYR A 47 6.25 -4.72 3.40
N PRO A 48 6.62 -3.91 4.42
CA PRO A 48 7.97 -3.96 4.99
C PRO A 48 8.32 -5.33 5.61
N GLU A 49 7.35 -5.96 6.27
CA GLU A 49 7.52 -7.25 6.94
C GLU A 49 7.75 -8.40 5.94
N LEU A 50 7.20 -8.29 4.74
CA LEU A 50 7.36 -9.28 3.66
C LEU A 50 8.53 -8.95 2.73
N ARG A 51 9.14 -7.76 2.85
CA ARG A 51 10.16 -7.23 1.92
C ARG A 51 9.67 -7.17 0.46
N ILE A 52 8.40 -6.81 0.27
CA ILE A 52 7.75 -6.70 -1.03
C ILE A 52 7.27 -5.27 -1.24
N ALA A 53 7.31 -4.79 -2.48
CA ALA A 53 6.60 -3.60 -2.92
C ALA A 53 5.94 -3.90 -4.27
N THR A 54 4.73 -3.39 -4.46
CA THR A 54 3.95 -3.56 -5.70
C THR A 54 3.49 -2.22 -6.23
N VAL A 55 3.40 -2.10 -7.55
CA VAL A 55 2.99 -0.89 -8.26
C VAL A 55 2.09 -1.30 -9.40
N ALA A 56 0.89 -0.72 -9.46
CA ALA A 56 0.01 -0.79 -10.61
C ALA A 56 -0.15 0.60 -11.21
N ILE A 57 0.00 0.73 -12.52
CA ILE A 57 -0.21 1.96 -13.29
C ILE A 57 -1.00 1.59 -14.54
N SER A 58 -2.13 2.26 -14.75
CA SER A 58 -2.96 2.12 -15.94
C SER A 58 -3.20 3.47 -16.59
N ASN A 59 -3.29 3.48 -17.92
CA ASN A 59 -3.72 4.61 -18.75
C ASN A 59 -5.24 4.64 -18.95
N ASP A 60 -5.97 4.08 -17.98
CA ASP A 60 -7.41 4.09 -17.90
C ASP A 60 -7.80 4.65 -16.53
N THR A 61 -8.63 5.70 -16.52
CA THR A 61 -9.06 6.36 -15.28
C THR A 61 -10.07 5.50 -14.52
N GLU A 62 -10.75 4.57 -15.19
CA GLU A 62 -11.70 3.63 -14.58
C GLU A 62 -11.00 2.40 -14.00
N PHE A 63 -9.70 2.21 -14.27
CA PHE A 63 -8.96 1.07 -13.76
C PHE A 63 -8.84 1.11 -12.24
N ASN A 64 -9.44 0.14 -11.57
CA ASN A 64 -9.36 0.01 -10.12
C ASN A 64 -8.04 -0.68 -9.70
N ALA A 65 -6.99 0.13 -9.57
CA ALA A 65 -5.66 -0.33 -9.14
C ALA A 65 -5.68 -1.01 -7.77
N ARG A 66 -6.58 -0.58 -6.87
CA ARG A 66 -6.70 -1.16 -5.54
C ARG A 66 -7.21 -2.60 -5.59
N ASP A 67 -8.27 -2.85 -6.34
CA ASP A 67 -8.85 -4.20 -6.44
C ASP A 67 -7.91 -5.15 -7.18
N PHE A 68 -7.29 -4.68 -8.26
CA PHE A 68 -6.24 -5.42 -8.96
C PHE A 68 -5.11 -5.86 -8.01
N LEU A 69 -4.58 -4.95 -7.19
CA LEU A 69 -3.53 -5.28 -6.22
C LEU A 69 -4.05 -6.13 -5.05
N ASN A 70 -5.31 -6.00 -4.64
CA ASN A 70 -5.90 -6.88 -3.62
C ASN A 70 -5.96 -8.35 -4.08
N GLU A 71 -6.17 -8.57 -5.38
CA GLU A 71 -6.16 -9.88 -6.00
C GLU A 71 -4.74 -10.41 -6.25
N THR A 72 -3.83 -9.53 -6.69
CA THR A 72 -2.48 -9.91 -7.15
C THR A 72 -1.45 -10.02 -6.03
N ASP A 73 -1.45 -9.11 -5.04
CA ASP A 73 -0.46 -9.10 -3.96
C ASP A 73 -0.40 -10.43 -3.16
N PRO A 74 -1.54 -11.10 -2.85
CA PRO A 74 -1.54 -12.36 -2.11
C PRO A 74 -0.72 -13.49 -2.75
N GLU A 75 -0.52 -13.48 -4.07
CA GLU A 75 0.33 -14.47 -4.77
C GLU A 75 1.78 -14.43 -4.27
N PHE A 76 2.21 -13.30 -3.73
CA PHE A 76 3.56 -13.07 -3.22
C PHE A 76 3.68 -13.16 -1.69
N PHE A 77 2.58 -13.47 -0.96
CA PHE A 77 2.61 -13.56 0.51
C PHE A 77 3.20 -14.87 1.05
N SER A 78 3.82 -15.67 0.20
CA SER A 78 4.42 -16.97 0.54
C SER A 78 5.73 -16.84 1.31
N SER A 79 5.90 -17.73 2.29
CA SER A 79 6.93 -17.72 3.34
C SER A 79 8.27 -18.32 2.90
N GLU A 80 9.21 -17.53 2.41
CA GLU A 80 10.63 -17.88 2.55
C GLU A 80 11.31 -16.94 3.53
N THR A 81 11.71 -17.50 4.67
CA THR A 81 12.62 -16.83 5.60
C THR A 81 13.93 -16.57 4.86
N PRO A 82 14.37 -15.31 4.70
CA PRO A 82 15.71 -15.03 4.20
C PRO A 82 16.71 -15.61 5.20
N ARG A 83 17.53 -16.57 4.75
CA ARG A 83 18.71 -17.05 5.49
C ARG A 83 19.72 -15.93 5.69
#